data_AF-A0A4U5MCM1-F1
#
_entry.id   AF-A0A4U5MCM1-F1
#
_cell.length_a   1.000
_cell.length_b   1.000
_cell.length_c   1.000
_cell.angle_alpha   90.00
_cell.angle_beta   90.00
_cell.angle_gamma   90.00
#
_symmetry.space_group_name_H-M   'P 1'
#
loop_
_entity.id
_entity.type
_entity.pdbx_description
1 polymer ?
#
loop_
_entity_poly.entity_id
_entity_poly.type
_entity_poly.pdbx_seq_one_letter_code
_entity_poly.pdbx_strand_id
1 'polypeptide(L)'
;MDSVPFLFKQDVKALTFQDEKYPVVWNIDYKVDKPMKTRFCLYLQVFDGHCRYKLTTKTRNEVDPTSVNWSESEIHTIIVYDHDEREFQELTPKILSIFEHVFSKSQNLLNFLCAFLAPKNAESCLKVNRLLRAVPRFRFIWIIGCKHLDEVTVNAMREQRVQTVQTGRIRITKEAFACIQEFTKNCNFKEINVRVHKNSEVSCKTICKWLKKRVEVLKKEGKNAEFTTGKRPFWFWQKKGLDYCQYYAKDQLSVLIKS
;
A
#
# COMPACT_ATOMS: atom_id res chain seq x y z
N MET A 1 -16.33 36.84 -10.07
CA MET A 1 -17.01 35.67 -9.46
C MET A 1 -16.79 34.56 -10.48
N ASP A 2 -15.65 33.90 -10.40
CA ASP A 2 -15.10 33.20 -11.56
C ASP A 2 -15.37 31.71 -11.42
N SER A 3 -16.66 31.37 -11.56
CA SER A 3 -17.05 29.96 -11.66
C SER A 3 -16.64 29.44 -13.03
N VAL A 4 -15.56 28.67 -13.07
CA VAL A 4 -15.21 27.84 -14.23
C VAL A 4 -16.45 27.02 -14.64
N PRO A 5 -16.87 27.05 -15.93
CA PRO A 5 -18.07 26.37 -16.38
C PRO A 5 -18.05 24.90 -16.01
N PHE A 6 -19.17 24.40 -15.48
CA PHE A 6 -19.31 23.01 -15.02
C PHE A 6 -18.90 21.98 -16.09
N LEU A 7 -19.20 22.26 -17.35
CA LEU A 7 -18.85 21.44 -18.51
C LEU A 7 -17.33 21.34 -18.72
N PHE A 8 -16.61 22.45 -18.56
CA PHE A 8 -15.14 22.46 -18.63
C PHE A 8 -14.50 21.58 -17.54
N LYS A 9 -15.11 21.52 -16.35
CA LYS A 9 -14.68 20.60 -15.27
C LYS A 9 -14.95 19.13 -15.59
N GLN A 10 -15.98 18.80 -16.37
CA GLN A 10 -16.26 17.42 -16.77
C GLN A 10 -15.34 16.96 -17.90
N ASP A 11 -15.06 17.83 -18.87
CA ASP A 11 -14.22 17.49 -20.02
C ASP A 11 -12.74 17.38 -19.64
N VAL A 12 -12.23 18.25 -18.75
CA VAL A 12 -10.88 18.13 -18.18
C VAL A 12 -10.75 16.88 -17.29
N LYS A 13 -11.83 16.45 -16.61
CA LYS A 13 -11.85 15.18 -15.88
C LYS A 13 -11.77 13.98 -16.82
N ALA A 14 -12.51 13.98 -17.92
CA ALA A 14 -12.45 12.89 -18.90
C ALA A 14 -11.06 12.76 -19.53
N LEU A 15 -10.43 13.90 -19.87
CA LEU A 15 -9.07 13.95 -20.42
C LEU A 15 -8.00 13.49 -19.41
N THR A 16 -8.13 13.85 -18.12
CA THR A 16 -7.16 13.44 -17.08
C THR A 16 -7.29 11.97 -16.66
N PHE A 17 -8.45 11.34 -16.86
CA PHE A 17 -8.62 9.90 -16.63
C PHE A 17 -8.20 9.03 -17.83
N GLN A 18 -8.13 9.59 -19.04
CA GLN A 18 -7.74 8.87 -20.25
C GLN A 18 -6.23 8.83 -20.49
N ASP A 19 -5.46 9.76 -19.91
CA ASP A 19 -4.02 9.84 -20.12
C ASP A 19 -3.24 9.22 -18.95
N GLU A 20 -2.82 7.96 -19.10
CA GLU A 20 -2.00 7.22 -18.12
C GLU A 20 -0.63 7.88 -17.82
N LYS A 21 -0.25 8.90 -18.62
CA LYS A 21 1.05 9.58 -18.52
C LYS A 21 1.13 10.66 -17.45
N TYR A 22 0.01 11.11 -16.89
CA TYR A 22 0.03 12.09 -15.80
C TYR A 22 -0.44 11.44 -14.50
N PRO A 23 0.39 11.40 -13.44
CA PRO A 23 -0.06 11.01 -12.12
C PRO A 23 -0.99 12.11 -11.59
N VAL A 24 -2.26 12.04 -11.98
CA VAL A 24 -3.35 12.86 -11.43
C VAL A 24 -3.32 12.72 -9.92
N VAL A 25 -3.57 13.82 -9.19
CA VAL A 25 -3.73 13.75 -7.74
C VAL A 25 -4.89 12.80 -7.42
N TRP A 26 -4.60 11.67 -6.79
CA TRP A 26 -5.60 10.65 -6.48
C TRP A 26 -6.57 11.07 -5.38
N ASN A 27 -6.27 12.17 -4.68
CA ASN A 27 -7.14 12.81 -3.71
C ASN A 27 -8.21 13.63 -4.40
N ILE A 28 -9.06 12.94 -5.15
CA ILE A 28 -10.39 13.45 -5.32
C ILE A 28 -11.29 12.49 -4.57
N ASP A 29 -11.46 12.78 -3.28
CA ASP A 29 -12.67 12.49 -2.52
C ASP A 29 -13.84 13.16 -3.25
N TYR A 30 -14.13 12.65 -4.44
CA TYR A 30 -15.41 12.86 -5.05
C TYR A 30 -16.37 12.11 -4.15
N LYS A 31 -17.10 12.87 -3.33
CA LYS A 31 -18.47 12.55 -2.92
C LYS A 31 -19.36 12.43 -4.16
N VAL A 32 -18.97 11.59 -5.11
CA VAL A 32 -19.91 10.99 -6.05
C VAL A 32 -20.48 9.85 -5.23
N ASP A 33 -21.81 9.80 -5.15
CA ASP A 33 -22.55 8.69 -4.59
C ASP A 33 -22.21 7.42 -5.39
N LYS A 34 -21.03 6.86 -5.15
CA LYS A 34 -20.64 5.59 -5.69
C LYS A 34 -21.54 4.57 -4.99
N PRO A 35 -22.24 3.71 -5.74
CA PRO A 35 -23.02 2.65 -5.13
C PRO A 35 -22.10 1.89 -4.17
N MET A 36 -22.62 1.60 -2.99
CA MET A 36 -21.86 0.98 -1.92
C MET A 36 -21.47 -0.44 -2.35
N LYS A 37 -20.26 -0.60 -2.89
CA LYS A 37 -19.76 -1.89 -3.35
C LYS A 37 -19.52 -2.83 -2.17
N THR A 38 -19.73 -4.12 -2.40
CA THR A 38 -19.30 -5.15 -1.45
C THR A 38 -17.79 -5.18 -1.40
N ARG A 39 -17.22 -4.99 -0.20
CA ARG A 39 -15.77 -4.94 0.01
C ARG A 39 -15.23 -6.26 0.52
N PHE A 40 -14.21 -6.74 -0.17
CA PHE A 40 -13.48 -7.95 0.16
C PHE A 40 -12.08 -7.66 0.69
N CYS A 41 -11.61 -8.58 1.54
CA CYS A 41 -10.22 -8.69 1.96
C CYS A 41 -9.65 -9.99 1.38
N LEU A 42 -8.57 -9.85 0.62
CA LEU A 42 -7.83 -10.98 0.07
C LEU A 42 -6.66 -11.30 1.02
N TYR A 43 -6.67 -12.51 1.56
CA TYR A 43 -5.56 -13.06 2.31
C TYR A 43 -4.78 -13.98 1.36
N LEU A 44 -3.46 -13.85 1.37
CA LEU A 44 -2.52 -14.65 0.60
C LEU A 44 -1.52 -15.28 1.55
N GLN A 45 -1.34 -16.58 1.44
CA GLN A 45 -0.41 -17.35 2.22
C GLN A 45 0.68 -17.89 1.31
N VAL A 46 1.95 -17.67 1.69
CA VAL A 46 3.12 -18.16 0.94
C VAL A 46 3.91 -19.11 1.84
N PHE A 47 3.87 -20.40 1.53
CA PHE A 47 4.52 -21.44 2.34
C PHE A 47 4.99 -22.59 1.44
N ASP A 48 6.23 -23.06 1.65
CA ASP A 48 6.85 -24.19 0.93
C ASP A 48 6.58 -24.26 -0.59
N GLY A 49 6.76 -23.13 -1.30
CA GLY A 49 6.54 -23.08 -2.75
C GLY A 49 5.07 -22.97 -3.17
N HIS A 50 4.13 -23.16 -2.25
CA HIS A 50 2.71 -22.93 -2.48
C HIS A 50 2.31 -21.48 -2.24
N CYS A 51 1.36 -21.02 -3.05
CA CYS A 51 0.66 -19.77 -2.81
C CYS A 51 -0.82 -20.09 -2.69
N ARG A 52 -1.40 -19.83 -1.53
CA ARG A 52 -2.80 -20.08 -1.27
C ARG A 52 -3.52 -18.78 -0.98
N TYR A 53 -4.84 -18.77 -1.11
CA TYR A 53 -5.68 -17.60 -0.90
C TYR A 53 -6.90 -17.91 -0.03
N LYS A 54 -7.42 -16.85 0.56
CA LYS A 54 -8.73 -16.82 1.22
C LYS A 54 -9.34 -15.45 0.96
N LEU A 55 -10.53 -15.41 0.38
CA LEU A 55 -11.24 -14.16 0.09
C LEU A 55 -12.41 -14.04 1.07
N THR A 56 -12.46 -12.94 1.82
CA THR A 56 -13.51 -12.76 2.82
C THR A 56 -14.20 -11.41 2.72
N THR A 57 -15.47 -11.37 3.13
CA THR A 57 -16.20 -10.11 3.35
C THR A 57 -15.74 -9.44 4.64
N LYS A 58 -16.21 -8.21 4.90
CA LYS A 58 -16.02 -7.54 6.19
C LYS A 58 -16.54 -8.34 7.39
N THR A 59 -17.53 -9.22 7.20
CA THR A 59 -18.06 -10.11 8.24
C THR A 59 -17.26 -11.40 8.40
N ARG A 60 -16.14 -11.56 7.67
CA ARG A 60 -15.26 -12.73 7.63
C ARG A 60 -15.89 -13.99 7.03
N ASN A 61 -16.97 -13.84 6.27
CA ASN A 61 -17.51 -14.95 5.49
C ASN A 61 -16.58 -15.19 4.29
N GLU A 62 -16.15 -16.44 4.11
CA GLU A 62 -15.39 -16.85 2.93
C GLU A 62 -16.28 -16.85 1.69
N VAL A 63 -15.69 -16.42 0.57
CA VAL A 63 -16.40 -16.32 -0.72
C VAL A 63 -15.52 -16.85 -1.83
N ASP A 64 -16.11 -17.64 -2.73
CA ASP A 64 -15.44 -18.09 -3.95
C ASP A 64 -15.34 -16.93 -4.94
N PRO A 65 -14.13 -16.51 -5.37
CA PRO A 65 -13.95 -15.44 -6.35
C PRO A 65 -14.65 -15.68 -7.70
N THR A 66 -14.96 -16.94 -8.05
CA THR A 66 -15.68 -17.29 -9.29
C THR A 66 -17.18 -17.01 -9.22
N SER A 67 -17.75 -16.93 -8.02
CA SER A 67 -19.17 -16.63 -7.80
C SER A 67 -19.45 -15.15 -7.49
N VAL A 68 -18.40 -14.32 -7.41
CA VAL A 68 -18.53 -12.89 -7.07
C VAL A 68 -18.99 -12.08 -8.28
N ASN A 69 -20.03 -11.27 -8.09
CA ASN A 69 -20.36 -10.20 -9.04
C ASN A 69 -19.38 -9.03 -8.87
N TRP A 70 -18.28 -9.06 -9.64
CA TRP A 70 -17.21 -8.04 -9.58
C TRP A 70 -17.63 -6.65 -10.07
N SER A 71 -18.78 -6.51 -10.75
CA SER A 71 -19.30 -5.18 -11.13
C SER A 71 -19.76 -4.38 -9.89
N GLU A 72 -20.33 -5.08 -8.91
CA GLU A 72 -20.88 -4.54 -7.65
C GLU A 72 -19.93 -4.74 -6.45
N SER A 73 -18.75 -5.30 -6.70
CA SER A 73 -17.81 -5.70 -5.67
C SER A 73 -16.42 -5.15 -5.90
N GLU A 74 -15.60 -5.14 -4.86
CA GLU A 74 -14.20 -4.74 -4.94
C GLU A 74 -13.34 -5.41 -3.87
N ILE A 75 -12.05 -5.58 -4.18
CA ILE A 75 -11.04 -5.94 -3.18
C ILE A 75 -10.45 -4.63 -2.66
N HIS A 76 -10.55 -4.40 -1.35
CA HIS A 76 -10.04 -3.17 -0.71
C HIS A 76 -8.68 -3.39 -0.04
N THR A 77 -8.41 -4.61 0.42
CA THR A 77 -7.21 -4.93 1.19
C THR A 77 -6.64 -6.26 0.72
N ILE A 78 -5.31 -6.30 0.56
CA ILE A 78 -4.52 -7.50 0.33
C ILE A 78 -3.63 -7.71 1.56
N ILE A 79 -3.66 -8.90 2.16
CA ILE A 79 -2.84 -9.27 3.30
C ILE A 79 -2.01 -10.50 2.93
N VAL A 80 -0.69 -10.41 3.05
CA VAL A 80 0.25 -11.52 2.76
C VAL A 80 0.94 -11.95 4.04
N TYR A 81 1.03 -13.27 4.27
CA TYR A 81 1.78 -13.87 5.38
C TYR A 81 2.38 -15.25 5.04
N ASP A 82 3.36 -15.68 5.84
CA ASP A 82 4.16 -16.89 5.62
C ASP A 82 3.91 -18.03 6.64
N HIS A 83 2.82 -17.95 7.40
CA HIS A 83 2.43 -19.00 8.36
C HIS A 83 1.41 -19.97 7.76
N ASP A 84 1.59 -21.27 8.00
CA ASP A 84 0.66 -22.32 7.57
C ASP A 84 -0.61 -22.31 8.43
N GLU A 85 -1.74 -22.09 7.76
CA GLU A 85 -3.09 -22.05 8.29
C GLU A 85 -3.94 -22.95 7.40
N ARG A 86 -4.69 -23.88 8.00
CA ARG A 86 -5.35 -24.99 7.30
C ARG A 86 -6.58 -24.59 6.47
N GLU A 87 -6.95 -23.32 6.43
CA GLU A 87 -8.20 -22.81 5.83
C GLU A 87 -8.00 -22.07 4.49
N PHE A 88 -6.88 -22.32 3.81
CA PHE A 88 -6.54 -21.62 2.57
C PHE A 88 -6.72 -22.51 1.34
N GLN A 89 -7.24 -21.94 0.25
CA GLN A 89 -7.40 -22.61 -1.04
C GLN A 89 -6.20 -22.34 -1.95
N GLU A 90 -5.78 -23.30 -2.76
CA GLU A 90 -4.63 -23.10 -3.67
C GLU A 90 -4.89 -21.98 -4.69
N LEU A 91 -3.94 -21.07 -4.86
CA LEU A 91 -4.00 -20.02 -5.88
C LEU A 91 -3.64 -20.62 -7.25
N THR A 92 -4.66 -21.20 -7.88
CA THR A 92 -4.57 -21.75 -9.24
C THR A 92 -4.40 -20.64 -10.28
N PRO A 93 -3.88 -20.95 -11.49
CA PRO A 93 -3.75 -19.97 -12.57
C PRO A 93 -5.08 -19.28 -12.96
N LYS A 94 -6.21 -20.01 -12.89
CA LYS A 94 -7.54 -19.46 -13.15
C LYS A 94 -7.91 -18.39 -12.13
N ILE A 95 -7.73 -18.67 -10.85
CA ILE A 95 -8.03 -17.70 -9.78
C ILE A 95 -7.07 -16.52 -9.81
N LEU A 96 -5.78 -16.77 -10.07
CA LEU A 96 -4.78 -15.71 -10.27
C LEU A 96 -5.23 -14.73 -11.36
N SER A 97 -5.68 -15.23 -12.51
CA SER A 97 -6.14 -14.40 -13.63
C SER A 97 -7.38 -13.56 -13.27
N ILE A 98 -8.31 -14.12 -12.48
CA ILE A 98 -9.47 -13.36 -11.97
C ILE A 98 -8.99 -12.18 -11.13
N PHE A 99 -8.09 -12.41 -10.17
CA PHE A 99 -7.57 -11.32 -9.33
C PHE A 99 -6.74 -10.30 -10.10
N GLU A 100 -5.88 -10.73 -11.04
CA GLU A 100 -5.14 -9.81 -11.94
C GLU A 100 -6.12 -8.91 -12.71
N HIS A 101 -7.19 -9.47 -13.26
CA HIS A 101 -8.21 -8.72 -13.99
C HIS A 101 -8.94 -7.72 -13.08
N VAL A 102 -9.37 -8.16 -11.90
CA VAL A 102 -10.06 -7.30 -10.91
C VAL A 102 -9.17 -6.16 -10.45
N PHE A 103 -7.88 -6.42 -10.19
CA PHE A 103 -6.94 -5.39 -9.77
C PHE A 103 -6.66 -4.38 -10.89
N SER A 104 -6.40 -4.84 -12.12
CA SER A 104 -6.11 -3.96 -13.26
C SER A 104 -7.23 -2.96 -13.56
N LYS A 105 -8.49 -3.34 -13.28
CA LYS A 105 -9.66 -2.48 -13.48
C LYS A 105 -10.04 -1.65 -12.26
N SER A 106 -9.36 -1.84 -11.12
CA SER A 106 -9.71 -1.13 -9.89
C SER A 106 -9.44 0.36 -10.02
N GLN A 107 -10.50 1.15 -9.85
CA GLN A 107 -10.40 2.61 -9.74
C GLN A 107 -10.13 3.10 -8.31
N ASN A 108 -10.17 2.18 -7.34
CA ASN A 108 -10.04 2.50 -5.93
C ASN A 108 -8.62 2.24 -5.43
N LEU A 109 -8.23 2.99 -4.40
CA LEU A 109 -6.94 2.84 -3.75
C LEU A 109 -6.97 1.59 -2.85
N LEU A 110 -6.08 0.64 -3.09
CA LEU A 110 -5.98 -0.60 -2.31
C LEU A 110 -5.02 -0.44 -1.13
N ASN A 111 -5.28 -1.18 -0.05
CA ASN A 111 -4.31 -1.36 1.02
C ASN A 111 -3.55 -2.66 0.82
N PHE A 112 -2.24 -2.63 0.97
CA PHE A 112 -1.39 -3.81 0.94
C PHE A 112 -0.66 -3.96 2.28
N LEU A 113 -0.87 -5.09 2.94
CA LEU A 113 -0.24 -5.45 4.20
C LEU A 113 0.58 -6.71 3.99
N CYS A 114 1.88 -6.62 4.20
CA CYS A 114 2.82 -7.72 4.08
C CYS A 114 3.43 -8.01 5.45
N ALA A 115 3.01 -9.10 6.07
CA ALA A 115 3.67 -9.65 7.24
C ALA A 115 4.59 -10.77 6.76
N PHE A 116 5.89 -10.49 6.60
CA PHE A 116 6.91 -11.47 6.19
C PHE A 116 6.78 -11.96 4.73
N LEU A 117 7.74 -11.58 3.89
CA LEU A 117 8.08 -12.27 2.65
C LEU A 117 9.50 -12.80 2.84
N ALA A 118 9.63 -14.02 3.34
CA ALA A 118 10.94 -14.67 3.36
C ALA A 118 11.37 -14.92 1.89
N PRO A 119 12.57 -14.51 1.47
CA PRO A 119 13.07 -14.74 0.10
C PRO A 119 13.31 -16.22 -0.24
N LYS A 120 12.90 -17.16 0.63
CA LYS A 120 13.13 -18.60 0.45
C LYS A 120 12.22 -19.23 -0.62
N ASN A 121 11.09 -18.60 -0.97
CA ASN A 121 10.08 -19.20 -1.85
C ASN A 121 9.88 -18.38 -3.13
N ALA A 122 10.88 -18.42 -4.03
CA ALA A 122 10.92 -17.58 -5.24
C ALA A 122 9.64 -17.68 -6.09
N GLU A 123 9.10 -18.88 -6.33
CA GLU A 123 7.93 -19.10 -7.19
C GLU A 123 6.62 -18.55 -6.61
N SER A 124 6.35 -18.78 -5.33
CA SER A 124 5.16 -18.24 -4.67
C SER A 124 5.22 -16.71 -4.57
N CYS A 125 6.43 -16.17 -4.34
CA CYS A 125 6.68 -14.73 -4.41
C CYS A 125 6.41 -14.18 -5.80
N LEU A 126 6.67 -14.92 -6.89
CA LEU A 126 6.31 -14.48 -8.24
C LEU A 126 4.80 -14.32 -8.42
N LYS A 127 3.97 -15.25 -7.90
CA LYS A 127 2.50 -15.14 -7.96
C LYS A 127 2.00 -13.89 -7.22
N VAL A 128 2.50 -13.64 -6.02
CA VAL A 128 2.16 -12.43 -5.24
C VAL A 128 2.62 -11.17 -5.97
N ASN A 129 3.86 -11.15 -6.48
CA ASN A 129 4.41 -10.02 -7.22
C ASN A 129 3.59 -9.72 -8.48
N ARG A 130 3.13 -10.74 -9.21
CA ARG A 130 2.25 -10.58 -10.37
C ARG A 130 0.95 -9.87 -9.99
N LEU A 131 0.28 -10.32 -8.93
CA LEU A 131 -0.93 -9.67 -8.43
C LEU A 131 -0.70 -8.20 -8.06
N LEU A 132 0.39 -7.91 -7.33
CA LEU A 132 0.68 -6.55 -6.87
C LEU A 132 1.13 -5.61 -8.01
N ARG A 133 1.73 -6.15 -9.08
CA ARG A 133 2.00 -5.38 -10.31
C ARG A 133 0.71 -5.00 -11.05
N ALA A 134 -0.32 -5.84 -10.99
CA ALA A 134 -1.62 -5.54 -11.58
C ALA A 134 -2.42 -4.46 -10.81
N VAL A 135 -2.03 -4.13 -9.58
CA VAL A 135 -2.71 -3.08 -8.80
C VAL A 135 -2.26 -1.69 -9.30
N PRO A 136 -3.17 -0.87 -9.83
CA PRO A 136 -2.78 0.42 -10.39
C PRO A 136 -2.40 1.43 -9.29
N ARG A 137 -3.05 1.37 -8.12
CA ARG A 137 -2.90 2.40 -7.08
C ARG A 137 -3.06 1.84 -5.67
N PHE A 138 -2.07 2.11 -4.82
CA PHE A 138 -2.12 1.80 -3.40
C PHE A 138 -2.42 3.04 -2.58
N ARG A 139 -3.43 2.96 -1.70
CA ARG A 139 -3.58 3.93 -0.61
C ARG A 139 -2.38 3.82 0.32
N PHE A 140 -2.03 2.59 0.64
CA PHE A 140 -1.17 2.27 1.77
C PHE A 140 -0.46 0.95 1.52
N ILE A 141 0.86 0.94 1.72
CA ILE A 141 1.69 -0.26 1.79
C ILE A 141 2.29 -0.35 3.19
N TRP A 142 2.12 -1.50 3.84
CA TRP A 142 2.76 -1.79 5.12
C TRP A 142 3.52 -3.10 5.08
N ILE A 143 4.78 -3.03 5.45
CA ILE A 143 5.67 -4.19 5.44
C ILE A 143 6.20 -4.40 6.85
N ILE A 144 5.98 -5.57 7.41
CA ILE A 144 6.52 -5.99 8.71
C ILE A 144 7.37 -7.24 8.50
N GLY A 145 8.42 -7.41 9.30
CA GLY A 145 9.21 -8.64 9.30
C GLY A 145 10.23 -8.76 8.16
N CYS A 146 10.14 -7.93 7.13
CA CYS A 146 11.13 -7.87 6.07
C CYS A 146 12.40 -7.16 6.55
N LYS A 147 13.57 -7.66 6.12
CA LYS A 147 14.88 -7.04 6.44
C LYS A 147 15.24 -5.87 5.52
N HIS A 148 14.61 -5.78 4.35
CA HIS A 148 14.84 -4.78 3.31
C HIS A 148 13.50 -4.32 2.74
N LEU A 149 13.48 -3.21 2.00
CA LEU A 149 12.33 -2.90 1.14
C LEU A 149 12.25 -3.97 0.04
N ASP A 150 11.08 -4.55 -0.15
CA ASP A 150 10.83 -5.48 -1.24
C ASP A 150 10.71 -4.74 -2.58
N GLU A 151 10.93 -5.48 -3.68
CA GLU A 151 10.90 -4.95 -5.03
C GLU A 151 9.55 -4.31 -5.39
N VAL A 152 8.43 -4.89 -4.92
CA VAL A 152 7.09 -4.37 -5.21
C VAL A 152 6.91 -3.01 -4.59
N THR A 153 7.29 -2.84 -3.33
CA THR A 153 7.21 -1.55 -2.64
C THR A 153 8.10 -0.50 -3.33
N VAL A 154 9.33 -0.88 -3.70
CA VAL A 154 10.25 0.02 -4.42
C VAL A 154 9.66 0.46 -5.77
N ASN A 155 9.13 -0.49 -6.54
CA ASN A 155 8.51 -0.18 -7.84
C ASN A 155 7.26 0.67 -7.67
N ALA A 156 6.40 0.36 -6.69
CA ALA A 156 5.23 1.17 -6.39
C ALA A 156 5.60 2.62 -6.01
N MET A 157 6.67 2.82 -5.24
CA MET A 157 7.17 4.17 -4.93
C MET A 157 7.70 4.91 -6.17
N ARG A 158 8.50 4.24 -7.00
CA ARG A 158 9.11 4.81 -8.22
C ARG A 158 8.06 5.19 -9.26
N GLU A 159 7.09 4.31 -9.48
CA GLU A 159 5.98 4.49 -10.43
C GLU A 159 4.87 5.39 -9.86
N GLN A 160 5.10 6.00 -8.69
CA GLN A 160 4.15 6.88 -8.02
C GLN A 160 2.80 6.21 -7.72
N ARG A 161 2.81 4.88 -7.61
CA ARG A 161 1.65 4.03 -7.39
C ARG A 161 1.26 3.88 -5.90
N VAL A 162 1.78 4.70 -4.98
CA VAL A 162 1.45 4.62 -3.55
C VAL A 162 1.38 6.00 -2.89
N GLN A 163 0.47 6.19 -1.93
CA GLN A 163 0.39 7.44 -1.14
C GLN A 163 1.12 7.34 0.19
N THR A 164 0.99 6.20 0.87
CA THR A 164 1.57 5.97 2.19
C THR A 164 2.38 4.68 2.23
N VAL A 165 3.60 4.76 2.76
CA VAL A 165 4.46 3.60 3.00
C VAL A 165 4.82 3.52 4.47
N GLN A 166 4.60 2.37 5.10
CA GLN A 166 5.02 2.08 6.45
C GLN A 166 5.88 0.82 6.49
N THR A 167 6.97 0.86 7.26
CA THR A 167 7.90 -0.27 7.36
C THR A 167 8.14 -0.66 8.81
N GLY A 168 8.33 -1.96 9.01
CA GLY A 168 9.06 -2.52 10.14
C GLY A 168 10.53 -2.09 10.12
N ARG A 169 11.34 -2.71 10.99
CA ARG A 169 12.77 -2.40 11.08
C ARG A 169 13.51 -2.99 9.87
N ILE A 170 13.94 -2.14 8.95
CA ILE A 170 14.60 -2.52 7.70
C ILE A 170 16.02 -1.94 7.59
N ARG A 171 16.91 -2.65 6.90
CA ARG A 171 18.23 -2.16 6.49
C ARG A 171 18.08 -1.27 5.27
N ILE A 172 18.45 0.00 5.42
CA ILE A 172 18.39 1.00 4.35
C ILE A 172 19.72 1.03 3.59
N THR A 173 19.70 0.61 2.33
CA THR A 173 20.80 0.81 1.37
C THR A 173 20.77 2.23 0.82
N LYS A 174 21.83 2.64 0.10
CA LYS A 174 21.82 3.90 -0.64
C LYS A 174 20.71 3.98 -1.69
N GLU A 175 20.43 2.89 -2.44
CA GLU A 175 19.34 2.93 -3.44
C GLU A 175 17.96 3.02 -2.79
N ALA A 176 17.75 2.29 -1.68
CA ALA A 176 16.50 2.37 -0.91
C ALA A 176 16.28 3.79 -0.39
N PHE A 177 17.34 4.45 0.10
CA PHE A 177 17.27 5.83 0.54
C PHE A 177 16.94 6.79 -0.61
N ALA A 178 17.60 6.67 -1.76
CA ALA A 178 17.29 7.49 -2.94
C ALA A 178 15.83 7.31 -3.40
N CYS A 179 15.33 6.08 -3.37
CA CYS A 179 13.92 5.80 -3.69
C CYS A 179 12.96 6.51 -2.71
N ILE A 180 13.25 6.48 -1.41
CA ILE A 180 12.48 7.23 -0.39
C ILE A 180 12.54 8.73 -0.67
N GLN A 181 13.70 9.26 -1.08
CA GLN A 181 13.85 10.68 -1.38
C GLN A 181 12.94 11.13 -2.52
N GLU A 182 12.95 10.39 -3.63
CA GLU A 182 12.06 10.67 -4.76
C GLU A 182 10.59 10.45 -4.42
N PHE A 183 10.27 9.41 -3.65
CA PHE A 183 8.91 9.15 -3.20
C PHE A 183 8.28 10.34 -2.47
N THR A 184 9.03 11.03 -1.58
CA THR A 184 8.48 12.21 -0.87
C THR A 184 8.26 13.45 -1.74
N LYS A 185 8.71 13.43 -2.99
CA LYS A 185 8.46 14.49 -3.99
C LYS A 185 7.23 14.19 -4.85
N ASN A 186 6.69 12.97 -4.80
CA ASN A 186 5.50 12.57 -5.53
C ASN A 186 4.30 13.46 -5.13
N CYS A 187 3.51 13.90 -6.11
CA CYS A 187 2.28 14.67 -5.89
C CYS A 187 1.23 13.92 -5.05
N ASN A 188 1.26 12.59 -5.09
CA ASN A 188 0.37 11.68 -4.36
C ASN A 188 0.92 11.29 -2.98
N PHE A 189 2.13 11.70 -2.61
CA PHE A 189 2.73 11.43 -1.31
C PHE A 189 1.85 11.98 -0.17
N LYS A 190 1.58 11.14 0.83
CA LYS A 190 0.88 11.52 2.07
C LYS A 190 1.71 11.25 3.31
N GLU A 191 2.27 10.05 3.41
CA GLU A 191 3.01 9.66 4.61
C GLU A 191 4.12 8.66 4.28
N ILE A 192 5.24 8.80 4.99
CA ILE A 192 6.20 7.72 5.11
C ILE A 192 6.54 7.47 6.56
N ASN A 193 6.62 6.20 6.92
CA ASN A 193 6.98 5.73 8.24
C ASN A 193 8.05 4.65 8.15
N VAL A 194 9.26 4.96 8.62
CA VAL A 194 10.41 4.05 8.48
C VAL A 194 11.04 3.78 9.83
N ARG A 195 11.36 2.52 10.08
CA ARG A 195 12.23 2.10 11.19
C ARG A 195 13.55 1.61 10.61
N VAL A 196 14.63 2.25 11.01
CA VAL A 196 15.97 2.01 10.44
C VAL A 196 16.69 0.96 11.29
N HIS A 197 17.19 -0.10 10.66
CA HIS A 197 18.02 -1.11 11.31
C HIS A 197 19.42 -0.54 11.59
N LYS A 198 20.06 -0.94 12.70
CA LYS A 198 21.40 -0.45 13.10
C LYS A 198 22.49 -0.67 12.04
N ASN A 199 22.42 -1.79 11.32
CA ASN A 199 23.34 -2.15 10.23
C ASN A 199 22.90 -1.59 8.86
N SER A 200 22.23 -0.44 8.81
CA SER A 200 21.91 0.21 7.54
C SER A 200 23.13 0.95 7.00
N GLU A 201 23.30 0.97 5.68
CA GLU A 201 24.34 1.79 5.03
C GLU A 201 24.12 3.28 5.26
N VAL A 202 22.84 3.69 5.26
CA VAL A 202 22.45 5.06 5.59
C VAL A 202 22.00 5.13 7.04
N SER A 203 22.72 5.91 7.85
CA SER A 203 22.43 6.03 9.27
C SER A 203 21.06 6.64 9.56
N CYS A 204 20.43 6.22 10.66
CA CYS A 204 19.18 6.81 11.14
C CYS A 204 19.29 8.34 11.34
N LYS A 205 20.45 8.83 11.81
CA LYS A 205 20.74 10.26 11.97
C LYS A 205 20.69 11.00 10.63
N THR A 206 21.27 10.41 9.58
CA THR A 206 21.25 10.96 8.22
C THR A 206 19.81 11.07 7.70
N ILE A 207 19.04 9.99 7.81
CA ILE A 207 17.64 9.94 7.35
C ILE A 207 16.80 10.95 8.12
N CYS A 208 16.95 11.02 9.45
CA CYS A 208 16.26 11.99 10.32
C CYS A 208 16.55 13.44 9.93
N LYS A 209 17.83 13.80 9.73
CA LYS A 209 18.23 15.15 9.29
C LYS A 209 17.61 15.50 7.94
N TRP A 210 17.57 14.54 7.01
CA TRP A 210 16.97 14.76 5.69
C TRP A 210 15.44 14.90 5.75
N LEU A 211 14.73 14.03 6.49
CA LEU A 211 13.27 14.10 6.64
C LEU A 211 12.82 15.43 7.28
N LYS A 212 13.54 15.91 8.30
CA LYS A 212 13.28 17.24 8.89
C LYS A 212 13.37 18.34 7.84
N LYS A 213 14.42 18.35 7.02
CA LYS A 213 14.56 19.31 5.91
C LYS A 213 13.43 19.18 4.90
N ARG A 214 13.04 17.96 4.54
CA ARG A 214 11.93 17.75 3.59
C ARG A 214 10.61 18.30 4.12
N VAL A 215 10.32 18.16 5.41
CA VAL A 215 9.11 18.75 6.03
C VAL A 215 9.11 20.27 5.90
N GLU A 216 10.23 20.93 6.13
CA GLU A 216 10.32 22.40 5.94
C GLU A 216 10.08 22.81 4.47
N VAL A 217 10.55 22.01 3.51
CA VAL A 217 10.24 22.24 2.09
C VAL A 217 8.75 22.04 1.81
N LEU A 218 8.14 20.96 2.31
CA LEU A 218 6.70 20.70 2.16
C LEU A 218 5.84 21.83 2.74
N LYS A 219 6.22 22.39 3.90
CA LYS A 219 5.55 23.55 4.49
C LYS A 219 5.64 24.79 3.61
N LYS A 220 6.80 25.04 2.99
CA LYS A 220 6.98 26.13 2.01
C LYS A 220 6.15 25.92 0.75
N GLU A 221 5.89 24.68 0.37
CA GLU A 221 4.96 24.29 -0.70
C GLU A 221 3.47 24.38 -0.26
N GLY A 222 3.18 24.90 0.95
CA GLY A 222 1.83 25.06 1.47
C GLY A 222 1.19 23.80 2.04
N LYS A 223 1.96 22.72 2.27
CA LYS A 223 1.47 21.48 2.88
C LYS A 223 1.56 21.53 4.41
N ASN A 224 0.53 21.04 5.10
CA ASN A 224 0.58 20.86 6.54
C ASN A 224 1.37 19.58 6.89
N ALA A 225 2.69 19.65 6.83
CA ALA A 225 3.59 18.52 7.04
C ALA A 225 4.17 18.49 8.46
N GLU A 226 4.18 17.31 9.07
CA GLU A 226 4.75 17.06 10.40
C GLU A 226 5.81 15.98 10.36
N PHE A 227 6.90 16.23 11.08
CA PHE A 227 7.92 15.22 11.36
C PHE A 227 7.78 14.76 12.82
N THR A 228 7.73 13.45 13.03
CA THR A 228 7.72 12.88 14.38
C THR A 228 8.77 11.80 14.54
N THR A 229 9.38 11.75 15.72
CA THR A 229 10.27 10.68 16.18
C THR A 229 9.67 10.01 17.40
N GLY A 230 9.70 8.69 17.47
CA GLY A 230 9.33 7.95 18.67
C GLY A 230 8.19 6.94 18.47
N LYS A 231 7.64 6.42 19.57
CA LYS A 231 6.64 5.35 19.57
C LYS A 231 5.29 5.89 19.08
N ARG A 232 4.94 5.72 17.80
CA ARG A 232 3.53 5.82 17.40
C ARG A 232 2.83 4.49 17.74
N PRO A 233 1.62 4.49 18.35
CA PRO A 233 0.83 3.29 18.49
C PRO A 233 0.46 2.77 17.09
N PHE A 234 0.64 1.46 16.89
CA PHE A 234 0.24 0.76 15.67
C PHE A 234 -1.08 0.06 15.96
N TRP A 235 -2.09 0.31 15.13
CA TRP A 235 -3.38 -0.37 15.25
C TRP A 235 -3.48 -1.42 14.14
N PHE A 236 -3.34 -2.69 14.53
CA PHE A 236 -3.75 -3.81 13.69
C PHE A 236 -5.27 -3.92 13.82
N TRP A 237 -6.02 -3.86 12.71
CA TRP A 237 -7.45 -4.16 12.72
C TRP A 237 -7.64 -5.68 12.69
N GLN A 238 -7.55 -6.34 13.83
CA GLN A 238 -8.20 -7.63 14.05
C GLN A 238 -9.37 -7.41 15.00
N LYS A 239 -10.61 -7.36 14.47
CA LYS A 239 -11.80 -7.38 15.33
C LYS A 239 -12.37 -8.79 15.39
N LYS A 240 -12.43 -9.29 16.64
CA LYS A 240 -12.88 -10.58 17.17
C LYS A 240 -11.80 -11.67 17.24
N GLY A 241 -11.30 -11.88 18.47
CA GLY A 241 -10.99 -13.21 18.97
C GLY A 241 -9.62 -13.44 19.61
N LEU A 242 -8.57 -12.70 19.22
CA LEU A 242 -7.19 -12.98 19.65
C LEU A 242 -6.40 -11.67 19.80
N ASP A 243 -5.43 -11.69 20.71
CA ASP A 243 -4.79 -10.55 21.39
C ASP A 243 -4.39 -9.33 20.55
N TYR A 244 -4.60 -8.14 21.14
CA TYR A 244 -4.03 -6.88 20.67
C TYR A 244 -2.51 -6.92 20.80
N CYS A 245 -1.78 -7.16 19.71
CA CYS A 245 -0.36 -6.87 19.72
C CYS A 245 -0.12 -5.37 19.49
N GLN A 246 -0.14 -4.60 20.59
CA GLN A 246 0.38 -3.24 20.62
C GLN A 246 1.91 -3.28 20.46
N TYR A 247 2.40 -3.14 19.24
CA TYR A 247 3.85 -3.01 19.01
C TYR A 247 4.30 -1.56 19.19
N TYR A 248 4.66 -1.19 20.41
CA TYR A 248 5.46 0.02 20.63
C TYR A 248 6.88 -0.20 20.13
N ALA A 249 7.35 0.61 19.18
CA ALA A 249 8.77 0.59 18.83
C ALA A 249 9.46 1.92 19.07
N LYS A 250 10.62 1.83 19.69
CA LYS A 250 11.62 2.89 19.74
C LYS A 250 12.22 3.06 18.33
N ASP A 251 12.67 4.28 18.01
CA ASP A 251 13.44 4.63 16.80
C ASP A 251 12.68 4.62 15.46
N GLN A 252 11.42 5.06 15.49
CA GLN A 252 10.59 5.27 14.31
C GLN A 252 10.68 6.72 13.83
N LEU A 253 10.87 6.90 12.51
CA LEU A 253 10.89 8.19 11.83
C LEU A 253 9.64 8.29 10.95
N SER A 254 8.91 9.40 11.03
CA SER A 254 7.70 9.59 10.23
C SER A 254 7.57 11.00 9.70
N VAL A 255 7.12 11.11 8.45
CA VAL A 255 6.63 12.35 7.84
C VAL A 255 5.19 12.13 7.41
N LEU A 256 4.29 13.02 7.82
CA LEU A 256 2.86 12.97 7.52
C LEU A 256 2.40 14.33 7.00
N ILE A 257 1.64 14.35 5.91
CA ILE A 257 0.87 15.50 5.45
C ILE A 257 -0.55 15.38 6.00
N LYS A 258 -0.96 16.32 6.85
CA LYS A 258 -2.33 16.43 7.37
C LYS A 258 -3.21 17.09 6.32
N SER A 259 -4.34 16.46 6.02
CA SER A 259 -5.43 16.98 5.19
C SER A 259 -6.49 17.64 6.05
#